data_AF-A0A6J1NNQ9-F1
#
_entry.id   AF-A0A6J1NNQ9-F1
#
_cell.length_a   1.000
_cell.length_b   1.000
_cell.length_c   1.000
_cell.angle_alpha   90.00
_cell.angle_beta   90.00
_cell.angle_gamma   90.00
#
_symmetry.space_group_name_H-M   'P 1'
#
loop_
_entity.id
_entity.type
_entity.pdbx_description
1 polymer ?
#
loop_
_entity_poly.entity_id
_entity_poly.type
_entity_poly.pdbx_seq_one_letter_code
_entity_poly.pdbx_strand_id
1 'polypeptide(L)'
;MTHAAQWEAGTALGALRGLSTQVRAARARGGADSARRRALAATLRALVERTHDFTDSAYTSHEHRQRILSLAERIAYELERLVAVAVSLEEQTGNSSGAALESACNGATSAASELERALVVAARDQAKDLAPLAEEARKLASDLAHIGNRQRKIASSCGERESERLHSIASQLHEQLDHIIEVCKLLRHIAMSETLQVSAKFAEINLRIYGPQVVTAARTLAAHPSSAAARENLDVFVDMWAWLLADAARLAKELLDLTDERPDKQQYSSLPRPGKHGTTTKPLKAVRLDSDEQAKIAKSGLEMKMMSSEMDAETEKWQGADENNDIVKRAKNMSSMAFAMYQFTKGEGRLNTTQDLFTQAEYFAEEANRLYKIVRQFSYQVPAGTIKKELLEHLDKVPTYVQQLQFTVKEPTVGRAATFSKVDNVIQETKHLMNVISKVVTTCFDCANKYKLDFTGLSAAGAGRGSARDEEAAGGACGDAKPGGSSSDTAM
;
A
#
# COMPACT_ATOMS: atom_id res chain seq x y z
N MET A 1 3.05 -19.41 -4.08
CA MET A 1 2.79 -18.54 -2.90
C MET A 1 1.90 -17.42 -3.40
N THR A 2 0.71 -17.23 -2.85
CA THR A 2 -0.24 -16.19 -3.29
C THR A 2 0.31 -14.78 -3.05
N HIS A 3 -0.08 -13.78 -3.85
CA HIS A 3 0.38 -12.38 -3.75
C HIS A 3 0.16 -11.78 -2.34
N ALA A 4 -0.90 -12.23 -1.63
CA ALA A 4 -1.16 -11.88 -0.24
C ALA A 4 -0.07 -12.38 0.74
N ALA A 5 0.55 -13.54 0.46
CA ALA A 5 1.66 -14.06 1.26
C ALA A 5 2.98 -13.31 0.99
N GLN A 6 3.08 -12.60 -0.14
CA GLN A 6 4.32 -11.97 -0.60
C GLN A 6 4.57 -10.62 0.08
N TRP A 7 3.54 -9.81 0.29
CA TRP A 7 3.66 -8.53 1.02
C TRP A 7 3.77 -8.74 2.54
N GLU A 8 3.02 -9.71 3.11
CA GLU A 8 3.19 -10.15 4.50
C GLU A 8 4.60 -10.73 4.72
N ALA A 9 5.16 -11.42 3.72
CA ALA A 9 6.56 -11.83 3.71
C ALA A 9 7.54 -10.69 3.40
N GLY A 10 7.14 -9.42 3.39
CA GLY A 10 8.05 -8.28 3.18
C GLY A 10 8.31 -7.41 4.42
N THR A 11 7.54 -7.56 5.50
CA THR A 11 7.59 -6.67 6.69
C THR A 11 7.78 -7.42 8.00
N ALA A 12 8.27 -6.75 9.06
CA ALA A 12 8.42 -7.40 10.35
C ALA A 12 7.07 -7.84 10.94
N LEU A 13 6.03 -6.99 10.87
CA LEU A 13 4.68 -7.36 11.31
C LEU A 13 4.07 -8.49 10.47
N GLY A 14 4.30 -8.48 9.16
CA GLY A 14 3.82 -9.55 8.29
C GLY A 14 4.48 -10.90 8.63
N ALA A 15 5.79 -10.92 8.95
CA ALA A 15 6.46 -12.12 9.44
C ALA A 15 5.87 -12.60 10.79
N LEU A 16 5.57 -11.68 11.71
CA LEU A 16 4.93 -11.99 13.00
C LEU A 16 3.53 -12.58 12.85
N ARG A 17 2.72 -12.03 11.94
CA ARG A 17 1.38 -12.56 11.60
C ARG A 17 1.48 -13.94 10.96
N GLY A 18 2.41 -14.12 10.03
CA GLY A 18 2.70 -15.40 9.40
C GLY A 18 3.13 -16.45 10.43
N LEU A 19 4.04 -16.10 11.33
CA LEU A 19 4.49 -16.98 12.42
C LEU A 19 3.34 -17.36 13.34
N SER A 20 2.54 -16.38 13.79
CA SER A 20 1.38 -16.62 14.65
C SER A 20 0.37 -17.56 13.99
N THR A 21 0.16 -17.44 12.68
CA THR A 21 -0.70 -18.34 11.90
C THR A 21 -0.14 -19.75 11.85
N GLN A 22 1.17 -19.91 11.63
CA GLN A 22 1.83 -21.21 11.63
C GLN A 22 1.79 -21.89 13.01
N VAL A 23 1.99 -21.13 14.09
CA VAL A 23 1.87 -21.63 15.47
C VAL A 23 0.45 -22.10 15.78
N ARG A 24 -0.58 -21.34 15.38
CA ARG A 24 -1.99 -21.78 15.52
C ARG A 24 -2.28 -23.04 14.71
N ALA A 25 -1.75 -23.14 13.49
CA ALA A 25 -1.91 -24.33 12.67
C ALA A 25 -1.21 -25.56 13.29
N ALA A 26 -0.04 -25.38 13.92
CA ALA A 26 0.63 -26.44 14.66
C ALA A 26 -0.19 -26.90 15.88
N ARG A 27 -0.79 -25.95 16.61
CA ARG A 27 -1.70 -26.24 17.74
C ARG A 27 -2.90 -27.10 17.29
N ALA A 28 -3.57 -26.70 16.21
CA ALA A 28 -4.79 -27.38 15.75
C ALA A 28 -4.56 -28.82 15.25
N ARG A 29 -3.34 -29.14 14.81
CA ARG A 29 -3.00 -30.46 14.25
C ARG A 29 -2.23 -31.36 15.22
N GLY A 30 -2.11 -30.96 16.50
CA GLY A 30 -1.44 -31.75 17.53
C GLY A 30 0.07 -31.89 17.35
N GLY A 31 0.72 -31.00 16.57
CA GLY A 31 2.16 -31.06 16.34
C GLY A 31 2.63 -30.30 15.10
N ALA A 32 3.94 -30.29 14.87
CA ALA A 32 4.57 -29.74 13.67
C ALA A 32 5.31 -30.85 12.94
N ASP A 33 4.79 -31.28 11.78
CA ASP A 33 5.50 -32.21 10.89
C ASP A 33 6.81 -31.60 10.37
N SER A 34 7.65 -32.41 9.74
CA SER A 34 8.97 -31.97 9.22
C SER A 34 8.88 -30.78 8.25
N ALA A 35 7.77 -30.61 7.53
CA ALA A 35 7.53 -29.47 6.65
C ALA A 35 7.21 -28.19 7.45
N ARG A 36 6.32 -28.27 8.45
CA ARG A 36 5.95 -27.17 9.35
C ARG A 36 7.14 -26.69 10.18
N ARG A 37 7.96 -27.61 10.69
CA ARG A 37 9.19 -27.27 11.42
C ARG A 37 10.14 -26.42 10.57
N ARG A 38 10.34 -26.81 9.30
CA ARG A 38 11.13 -26.02 8.35
C ARG A 38 10.50 -24.66 8.05
N ALA A 39 9.19 -24.59 7.88
CA ALA A 39 8.46 -23.35 7.63
C ALA A 39 8.55 -22.36 8.82
N LEU A 40 8.40 -22.84 10.06
CA LEU A 40 8.56 -22.04 11.28
C LEU A 40 9.98 -21.47 11.39
N ALA A 41 10.99 -22.32 11.16
CA ALA A 41 12.39 -21.88 11.18
C ALA A 41 12.71 -20.86 10.07
N ALA A 42 12.15 -21.03 8.86
CA ALA A 42 12.32 -20.06 7.78
C ALA A 42 11.66 -18.71 8.12
N THR A 43 10.45 -18.75 8.68
CA THR A 43 9.73 -17.54 9.11
C THR A 43 10.45 -16.82 10.25
N LEU A 44 11.01 -17.56 11.22
CA LEU A 44 11.81 -16.99 12.30
C LEU A 44 13.07 -16.30 11.78
N ARG A 45 13.82 -16.93 10.87
CA ARG A 45 15.01 -16.29 10.26
C ARG A 45 14.65 -14.99 9.56
N ALA A 46 13.60 -15.02 8.73
CA ALA A 46 13.11 -13.83 8.04
C ALA A 46 12.60 -12.75 9.00
N LEU A 47 12.00 -13.12 10.13
CA LEU A 47 11.60 -12.19 11.19
C LEU A 47 12.82 -11.51 11.80
N VAL A 48 13.83 -12.29 12.23
CA VAL A 48 15.07 -11.76 12.84
C VAL A 48 15.78 -10.82 11.88
N GLU A 49 15.96 -11.22 10.62
CA GLU A 49 16.55 -10.37 9.58
C GLU A 49 15.80 -9.03 9.43
N ARG A 50 14.46 -9.06 9.46
CA ARG A 50 13.65 -7.83 9.36
C ARG A 50 13.68 -6.97 10.61
N THR A 51 14.01 -7.54 11.77
CA THR A 51 14.24 -6.75 12.99
C THR A 51 15.59 -6.03 12.98
N HIS A 52 16.54 -6.44 12.13
CA HIS A 52 17.83 -5.74 11.99
C HIS A 52 17.66 -4.29 11.54
N ASP A 53 16.68 -4.00 10.68
CA ASP A 53 16.35 -2.63 10.30
C ASP A 53 16.06 -1.73 11.51
N PHE A 54 15.53 -2.29 12.60
CA PHE A 54 15.33 -1.57 13.86
C PHE A 54 16.58 -1.59 14.73
N THR A 55 17.25 -2.73 14.89
CA THR A 55 18.37 -2.84 15.84
C THR A 55 19.63 -2.14 15.33
N ASP A 56 19.85 -2.08 14.02
CA ASP A 56 21.05 -1.53 13.41
C ASP A 56 20.88 -0.03 13.09
N SER A 57 19.65 0.49 13.19
CA SER A 57 19.40 1.92 13.07
C SER A 57 20.13 2.69 14.17
N ALA A 58 20.88 3.71 13.75
CA ALA A 58 21.59 4.62 14.64
C ALA A 58 20.65 5.42 15.57
N TYR A 59 19.38 5.55 15.16
CA TYR A 59 18.35 6.33 15.85
C TYR A 59 17.51 5.49 16.80
N THR A 60 17.71 4.16 16.84
CA THR A 60 17.04 3.29 17.83
C THR A 60 17.75 3.38 19.18
N SER A 61 16.98 3.68 20.23
CA SER A 61 17.50 3.72 21.61
C SER A 61 18.07 2.37 22.04
N HIS A 62 19.03 2.39 22.96
CA HIS A 62 19.61 1.15 23.48
C HIS A 62 18.55 0.24 24.13
N GLU A 63 17.59 0.85 24.84
CA GLU A 63 16.48 0.15 25.48
C GLU A 63 15.59 -0.56 24.45
N HIS A 64 15.18 0.12 23.39
CA HIS A 64 14.38 -0.49 22.33
C HIS A 64 15.15 -1.61 21.62
N ARG A 65 16.44 -1.40 21.33
CA ARG A 65 17.32 -2.42 20.73
C ARG A 65 17.39 -3.69 21.57
N GLN A 66 17.68 -3.56 22.87
CA GLN A 66 17.71 -4.71 23.80
C GLN A 66 16.36 -5.40 23.93
N ARG A 67 15.27 -4.62 23.98
CA ARG A 67 13.91 -5.17 24.07
C ARG A 67 13.53 -5.97 22.84
N ILE A 68 13.85 -5.49 21.64
CA ILE A 68 13.59 -6.20 20.37
C ILE A 68 14.40 -7.50 20.31
N LEU A 69 15.71 -7.44 20.61
CA LEU A 69 16.59 -8.62 20.58
C LEU A 69 16.14 -9.70 21.56
N SER A 70 15.88 -9.33 22.82
CA SER A 70 15.42 -10.28 23.85
C SER A 70 14.07 -10.94 23.50
N LEU A 71 13.16 -10.20 22.86
CA LEU A 71 11.90 -10.76 22.39
C LEU A 71 12.06 -11.68 21.19
N ALA A 72 12.97 -11.36 20.26
CA ALA A 72 13.30 -12.25 19.14
C ALA A 72 13.92 -13.57 19.63
N GLU A 73 14.85 -13.51 20.59
CA GLU A 73 15.43 -14.68 21.26
C GLU A 73 14.35 -15.50 22.00
N ARG A 74 13.42 -14.83 22.71
CA ARG A 74 12.31 -15.50 23.38
C ARG A 74 11.39 -16.23 22.40
N ILE A 75 11.10 -15.64 21.23
CA ILE A 75 10.33 -16.31 20.18
C ILE A 75 11.08 -17.54 19.68
N ALA A 76 12.39 -17.43 19.42
CA ALA A 76 13.22 -18.56 18.99
C ALA A 76 13.16 -19.72 19.99
N TYR A 77 13.34 -19.42 21.28
CA TYR A 77 13.25 -20.39 22.36
C TYR A 77 11.87 -21.10 22.43
N GLU A 78 10.77 -20.35 22.35
CA GLU A 78 9.42 -20.96 22.42
C GLU A 78 9.11 -21.80 21.18
N LEU A 79 9.67 -21.46 20.01
CA LEU A 79 9.54 -22.27 18.80
C LEU A 79 10.37 -23.55 18.87
N GLU A 80 11.59 -23.50 19.41
CA GLU A 80 12.41 -24.70 19.68
C GLU A 80 11.70 -25.62 20.67
N ARG A 81 11.15 -25.06 21.74
CA ARG A 81 10.34 -25.79 22.72
C ARG A 81 9.09 -26.41 22.08
N LEU A 82 8.39 -25.69 21.21
CA LEU A 82 7.25 -26.22 20.46
C LEU A 82 7.65 -27.41 19.58
N VAL A 83 8.80 -27.29 18.89
CA VAL A 83 9.35 -28.38 18.07
C VAL A 83 9.69 -29.61 18.92
N ALA A 84 10.37 -29.41 20.06
CA ALA A 84 10.74 -30.51 20.95
C ALA A 84 9.51 -31.27 21.47
N VAL A 85 8.49 -30.54 21.95
CA VAL A 85 7.24 -31.15 22.43
C VAL A 85 6.50 -31.87 21.31
N ALA A 86 6.49 -31.31 20.09
CA ALA A 86 5.87 -31.94 18.94
C ALA A 86 6.55 -33.26 18.53
N VAL A 87 7.87 -33.35 18.62
CA VAL A 87 8.61 -34.59 18.35
C VAL A 87 8.32 -35.65 19.43
N SER A 88 8.31 -35.26 20.70
CA SER A 88 7.96 -36.18 21.80
C SER A 88 6.52 -36.71 21.73
N LEU A 89 5.59 -35.92 21.16
CA LEU A 89 4.20 -36.33 20.87
C LEU A 89 4.10 -37.36 19.75
N GLU A 90 4.98 -37.29 18.74
CA GLU A 90 5.08 -38.32 17.68
C GLU A 90 5.56 -39.67 18.24
N GLU A 91 6.35 -39.65 19.33
CA GLU A 91 6.96 -40.83 19.94
C GLU A 91 6.14 -41.45 21.11
N GLN A 92 5.28 -40.68 21.79
CA GLN A 92 4.50 -41.14 22.95
C GLN A 92 2.99 -40.92 22.77
N THR A 93 2.21 -42.01 22.69
CA THR A 93 0.74 -42.03 22.59
C THR A 93 0.02 -41.75 23.92
N GLY A 94 0.31 -40.63 24.57
CA GLY A 94 -0.23 -40.29 25.90
C GLY A 94 -0.88 -38.91 25.99
N ASN A 95 -2.01 -38.79 26.67
CA ASN A 95 -2.81 -37.56 26.83
C ASN A 95 -2.13 -36.42 27.62
N SER A 96 -0.95 -36.61 28.23
CA SER A 96 -0.30 -35.61 29.09
C SER A 96 0.49 -34.52 28.35
N SER A 97 0.85 -34.74 27.08
CA SER A 97 1.71 -33.84 26.30
C SER A 97 0.95 -32.74 25.52
N GLY A 98 -0.39 -32.79 25.50
CA GLY A 98 -1.23 -31.73 24.93
C GLY A 98 -1.11 -30.40 25.68
N ALA A 99 -1.06 -30.42 27.02
CA ALA A 99 -0.90 -29.21 27.84
C ALA A 99 0.47 -28.52 27.63
N ALA A 100 1.52 -29.30 27.41
CA ALA A 100 2.86 -28.78 27.12
C ALA A 100 2.90 -28.11 25.74
N LEU A 101 2.22 -28.69 24.73
CA LEU A 101 2.11 -28.11 23.40
C LEU A 101 1.32 -26.79 23.45
N GLU A 102 0.19 -26.76 24.15
CA GLU A 102 -0.59 -25.52 24.33
C GLU A 102 0.23 -24.44 25.04
N SER A 103 0.98 -24.79 26.08
CA SER A 103 1.88 -23.87 26.77
C SER A 103 2.92 -23.26 25.83
N ALA A 104 3.58 -24.07 24.99
CA ALA A 104 4.58 -23.60 24.04
C ALA A 104 3.96 -22.71 22.94
N CYS A 105 2.79 -23.10 22.40
CA CYS A 105 2.07 -22.29 21.42
C CYS A 105 1.63 -20.93 22.00
N ASN A 106 1.15 -20.90 23.24
CA ASN A 106 0.77 -19.67 23.93
C ASN A 106 1.99 -18.79 24.21
N GLY A 107 3.11 -19.39 24.63
CA GLY A 107 4.39 -18.69 24.83
C GLY A 107 4.87 -18.01 23.54
N ALA A 108 4.93 -18.76 22.42
CA ALA A 108 5.33 -18.23 21.12
C ALA A 108 4.40 -17.12 20.62
N THR A 109 3.08 -17.29 20.77
CA THR A 109 2.09 -16.28 20.36
C THR A 109 2.19 -15.02 21.21
N SER A 110 2.37 -15.15 22.53
CA SER A 110 2.54 -14.02 23.44
C SER A 110 3.82 -13.24 23.13
N ALA A 111 4.94 -13.94 22.93
CA ALA A 111 6.22 -13.33 22.58
C ALA A 111 6.14 -12.60 21.23
N ALA A 112 5.46 -13.19 20.23
CA ALA A 112 5.22 -12.53 18.95
C ALA A 112 4.39 -11.25 19.08
N SER A 113 3.32 -11.25 19.87
CA SER A 113 2.52 -10.04 20.14
C SER A 113 3.27 -8.99 20.95
N GLU A 114 4.15 -9.40 21.88
CA GLU A 114 5.04 -8.47 22.58
C GLU A 114 6.07 -7.83 21.64
N LEU A 115 6.64 -8.60 20.71
CA LEU A 115 7.57 -8.08 19.71
C LEU A 115 6.87 -7.13 18.74
N GLU A 116 5.67 -7.45 18.28
CA GLU A 116 4.82 -6.54 17.48
C GLU A 116 4.65 -5.18 18.19
N ARG A 117 4.28 -5.19 19.47
CA ARG A 117 4.18 -3.96 20.26
C ARG A 117 5.52 -3.24 20.39
N ALA A 118 6.61 -3.95 20.64
CA ALA A 118 7.94 -3.34 20.78
C ALA A 118 8.40 -2.65 19.48
N LEU A 119 8.15 -3.27 18.33
CA LEU A 119 8.47 -2.68 17.02
C LEU A 119 7.63 -1.43 16.74
N VAL A 120 6.33 -1.45 17.05
CA VAL A 120 5.46 -0.28 16.91
C VAL A 120 5.91 0.86 17.82
N VAL A 121 6.26 0.56 19.07
CA VAL A 121 6.77 1.58 20.02
C VAL A 121 8.09 2.18 19.52
N ALA A 122 9.03 1.35 19.05
CA ALA A 122 10.30 1.83 18.52
C ALA A 122 10.13 2.71 17.26
N ALA A 123 9.26 2.29 16.33
CA ALA A 123 8.94 3.09 15.15
C ALA A 123 8.25 4.41 15.51
N ARG A 124 7.35 4.40 16.50
CA ARG A 124 6.69 5.61 17.00
C ARG A 124 7.67 6.57 17.65
N ASP A 125 8.59 6.04 18.45
CA ASP A 125 9.59 6.86 19.13
C ASP A 125 10.46 7.61 18.13
N GLN A 126 10.83 7.01 17.00
CA GLN A 126 11.53 7.73 15.93
C GLN A 126 10.62 8.64 15.11
N ALA A 127 9.39 8.22 14.83
CA ALA A 127 8.45 8.98 14.02
C ALA A 127 7.99 10.29 14.70
N LYS A 128 8.08 10.40 16.04
CA LYS A 128 7.81 11.67 16.75
C LYS A 128 8.74 12.79 16.30
N ASP A 129 9.96 12.44 15.87
CA ASP A 129 10.97 13.38 15.42
C ASP A 129 10.78 13.74 13.94
N LEU A 130 9.95 13.01 13.19
CA LEU A 130 9.77 13.24 11.75
C LEU A 130 9.24 14.63 11.40
N ALA A 131 8.30 15.16 12.19
CA ALA A 131 7.76 16.50 11.98
C ALA A 131 8.80 17.61 12.27
N PRO A 132 9.54 17.61 13.39
CA PRO A 132 10.61 18.58 13.59
C PRO A 132 11.76 18.43 12.59
N LEU A 133 12.18 17.21 12.23
CA LEU A 133 13.21 16.97 11.20
C LEU A 133 12.78 17.51 9.84
N ALA A 134 11.50 17.33 9.46
CA ALA A 134 10.94 17.88 8.23
C ALA A 134 10.96 19.43 8.23
N GLU A 135 10.60 20.06 9.34
CA GLU A 135 10.60 21.52 9.43
C GLU A 135 12.03 22.09 9.42
N GLU A 136 12.98 21.43 10.09
CA GLU A 136 14.40 21.78 10.04
C GLU A 136 14.98 21.60 8.64
N ALA A 137 14.72 20.47 7.98
CA ALA A 137 15.17 20.23 6.62
C ALA A 137 14.59 21.22 5.61
N ARG A 138 13.34 21.66 5.81
CA ARG A 138 12.70 22.73 5.02
C ARG A 138 13.40 24.07 5.23
N LYS A 139 13.76 24.39 6.48
CA LYS A 139 14.52 25.60 6.81
C LYS A 139 15.92 25.59 6.19
N LEU A 140 16.66 24.49 6.31
CA LEU A 140 17.98 24.32 5.72
C LEU A 140 17.94 24.46 4.19
N ALA A 141 16.90 23.93 3.54
CA ALA A 141 16.69 24.09 2.10
C ALA A 141 16.42 25.56 1.70
N SER A 142 15.64 26.30 2.50
CA SER A 142 15.44 27.74 2.32
C SER A 142 16.72 28.55 2.52
N ASP A 143 17.54 28.19 3.52
CA ASP A 143 18.81 28.84 3.80
C ASP A 143 19.82 28.61 2.66
N LEU A 144 19.84 27.41 2.06
CA LEU A 144 20.61 27.10 0.84
C LEU A 144 20.19 27.99 -0.34
N ALA A 145 18.88 28.16 -0.55
CA ALA A 145 18.35 29.04 -1.58
C ALA A 145 18.73 30.50 -1.34
N HIS A 146 18.76 30.95 -0.09
CA HIS A 146 19.19 32.30 0.27
C HIS A 146 20.69 32.55 0.04
N ILE A 147 21.55 31.57 0.32
CA ILE A 147 22.99 31.66 0.04
C ILE A 147 23.24 31.79 -1.46
N GLY A 148 22.63 30.92 -2.28
CA GLY A 148 22.78 31.00 -3.74
C GLY A 148 22.34 32.35 -4.32
N ASN A 149 21.27 32.94 -3.76
CA ASN A 149 20.81 34.27 -4.16
C ASN A 149 21.72 35.42 -3.67
N ARG A 150 22.40 35.26 -2.53
CA ARG A 150 23.28 36.29 -1.94
C ARG A 150 24.64 36.36 -2.62
N GLN A 151 25.15 35.23 -3.11
CA GLN A 151 26.40 35.09 -3.86
C GLN A 151 26.42 35.97 -5.13
N ARG A 152 25.23 36.34 -5.65
CA ARG A 152 25.03 37.32 -6.73
C ARG A 152 25.50 38.74 -6.38
N LYS A 153 25.48 39.14 -5.11
CA LYS A 153 25.66 40.53 -4.67
C LYS A 153 27.09 40.88 -4.25
N ILE A 154 27.99 39.90 -4.05
CA ILE A 154 29.31 40.16 -3.45
C ILE A 154 30.42 39.57 -4.33
N ALA A 155 31.31 40.42 -4.84
CA ALA A 155 32.45 40.02 -5.64
C ALA A 155 33.67 39.61 -4.79
N SER A 156 34.20 38.42 -5.08
CA SER A 156 35.59 37.96 -4.94
C SER A 156 36.25 37.70 -3.58
N SER A 157 35.86 38.28 -2.44
CA SER A 157 36.52 37.99 -1.13
C SER A 157 35.69 37.17 -0.14
N CYS A 158 34.40 36.95 -0.42
CA CYS A 158 33.46 36.25 0.47
C CYS A 158 33.08 34.82 -0.02
N GLY A 159 33.61 34.41 -1.19
CA GLY A 159 33.24 33.17 -1.87
C GLY A 159 33.63 31.90 -1.12
N GLU A 160 34.81 31.87 -0.49
CA GLU A 160 35.27 30.71 0.31
C GLU A 160 34.37 30.50 1.53
N ARG A 161 34.07 31.56 2.28
CA ARG A 161 33.20 31.50 3.46
C ARG A 161 31.76 31.10 3.12
N GLU A 162 31.24 31.52 1.98
CA GLU A 162 29.91 31.11 1.51
C GLU A 162 29.90 29.66 1.01
N SER A 163 30.98 29.21 0.37
CA SER A 163 31.18 27.81 -0.02
C SER A 163 31.27 26.87 1.20
N GLU A 164 32.00 27.26 2.24
CA GLU A 164 32.06 26.52 3.51
C GLU A 164 30.69 26.43 4.19
N ARG A 165 29.93 27.53 4.21
CA ARG A 165 28.55 27.54 4.74
C ARG A 165 27.62 26.64 3.94
N LEU A 166 27.70 26.69 2.61
CA LEU A 166 26.92 25.82 1.74
C LEU A 166 27.27 24.34 1.96
N HIS A 167 28.56 24.03 2.14
CA HIS A 167 28.99 22.68 2.47
C HIS A 167 28.44 22.22 3.84
N SER A 168 28.53 23.07 4.87
CA SER A 168 28.00 22.79 6.21
C SER A 168 26.49 22.50 6.19
N ILE A 169 25.69 23.36 5.54
CA ILE A 169 24.23 23.17 5.44
C ILE A 169 23.89 21.92 4.61
N ALA A 170 24.63 21.66 3.53
CA ALA A 170 24.44 20.45 2.73
C ALA A 170 24.70 19.17 3.54
N SER A 171 25.74 19.16 4.37
CA SER A 171 26.05 18.03 5.26
C SER A 171 24.96 17.83 6.32
N GLN A 172 24.47 18.93 6.93
CA GLN A 172 23.35 18.87 7.87
C GLN A 172 22.09 18.32 7.18
N LEU A 173 21.74 18.83 6.00
CA LEU A 173 20.57 18.36 5.24
C LEU A 173 20.68 16.86 4.90
N HIS A 174 21.89 16.37 4.60
CA HIS A 174 22.12 14.95 4.33
C HIS A 174 21.90 14.09 5.58
N GLU A 175 22.41 14.51 6.74
CA GLU A 175 22.18 13.82 8.01
C GLU A 175 20.69 13.79 8.39
N GLN A 176 19.97 14.89 8.16
CA GLN A 176 18.51 14.95 8.34
C GLN A 176 17.79 14.00 7.38
N LEU A 177 18.19 13.99 6.10
CA LEU A 177 17.62 13.10 5.09
C LEU A 177 17.81 11.62 5.47
N ASP A 178 19.01 11.24 5.91
CA ASP A 178 19.32 9.87 6.31
C ASP A 178 18.42 9.43 7.48
N HIS A 179 18.23 10.30 8.48
CA HIS A 179 17.32 10.02 9.59
C HIS A 179 15.88 9.82 9.09
N ILE A 180 15.36 10.71 8.24
CA ILE A 180 13.99 10.65 7.72
C ILE A 180 13.78 9.37 6.89
N ILE A 181 14.77 8.98 6.08
CA ILE A 181 14.76 7.72 5.32
C ILE A 181 14.71 6.52 6.28
N GLU A 182 15.50 6.52 7.35
CA GLU A 182 15.48 5.46 8.35
C GLU A 182 14.11 5.34 9.04
N VAL A 183 13.46 6.47 9.39
CA VAL A 183 12.09 6.46 9.91
C VAL A 183 11.12 5.84 8.90
N CYS A 184 11.18 6.24 7.62
CA CYS A 184 10.32 5.67 6.56
C CYS A 184 10.53 4.17 6.38
N LYS A 185 11.78 3.70 6.52
CA LYS A 185 12.13 2.27 6.51
C LYS A 185 11.44 1.55 7.67
N LEU A 186 11.49 2.06 8.90
CA LEU A 186 10.80 1.43 10.04
C LEU A 186 9.28 1.43 9.87
N LEU A 187 8.70 2.52 9.39
CA LEU A 187 7.28 2.66 9.09
C LEU A 187 6.79 1.58 8.09
N ARG A 188 7.61 1.27 7.07
CA ARG A 188 7.33 0.18 6.13
C ARG A 188 7.20 -1.18 6.83
N HIS A 189 7.98 -1.44 7.89
CA HIS A 189 7.93 -2.70 8.63
C HIS A 189 6.71 -2.84 9.54
N ILE A 190 6.12 -1.72 9.95
CA ILE A 190 4.90 -1.69 10.78
C ILE A 190 3.62 -1.44 9.98
N ALA A 191 3.69 -1.42 8.65
CA ALA A 191 2.53 -1.21 7.80
C ALA A 191 1.49 -2.32 7.98
N MET A 192 0.24 -1.90 8.22
CA MET A 192 -0.90 -2.79 8.47
C MET A 192 -1.52 -3.34 7.18
N SER A 193 -1.25 -2.71 6.03
CA SER A 193 -1.76 -3.06 4.71
C SER A 193 -0.67 -2.94 3.64
N GLU A 194 -0.84 -3.67 2.53
CA GLU A 194 0.05 -3.60 1.36
C GLU A 194 0.11 -2.17 0.78
N THR A 195 -1.02 -1.47 0.72
CA THR A 195 -1.08 -0.08 0.24
C THR A 195 -0.17 0.82 1.06
N LEU A 196 -0.26 0.77 2.39
CA LEU A 196 0.55 1.61 3.26
C LEU A 196 2.03 1.22 3.23
N GLN A 197 2.32 -0.08 3.09
CA GLN A 197 3.69 -0.57 2.90
C GLN A 197 4.29 -0.02 1.61
N VAL A 198 3.54 -0.04 0.50
CA VAL A 198 3.96 0.52 -0.79
C VAL A 198 4.14 2.03 -0.69
N SER A 199 3.23 2.75 -0.03
CA SER A 199 3.37 4.19 0.20
C SER A 199 4.63 4.51 1.00
N ALA A 200 4.92 3.78 2.07
CA ALA A 200 6.12 3.98 2.89
C ALA A 200 7.40 3.70 2.10
N LYS A 201 7.39 2.64 1.28
CA LYS A 201 8.48 2.32 0.36
C LYS A 201 8.68 3.42 -0.68
N PHE A 202 7.60 3.98 -1.22
CA PHE A 202 7.67 5.03 -2.23
C PHE A 202 8.19 6.35 -1.64
N ALA A 203 7.75 6.71 -0.45
CA ALA A 203 8.28 7.85 0.31
C ALA A 203 9.80 7.67 0.55
N GLU A 204 10.24 6.50 1.03
CA GLU A 204 11.66 6.16 1.22
C GLU A 204 12.48 6.34 -0.07
N ILE A 205 12.01 5.75 -1.19
CA ILE A 205 12.71 5.80 -2.48
C ILE A 205 12.80 7.23 -3.01
N ASN A 206 11.70 7.98 -2.97
CA ASN A 206 11.67 9.35 -3.48
C ASN A 206 12.55 10.28 -2.66
N LEU A 207 12.52 10.17 -1.33
CA LEU A 207 13.42 10.94 -0.47
C LEU A 207 14.89 10.64 -0.80
N ARG A 208 15.24 9.36 -1.00
CA ARG A 208 16.61 8.95 -1.37
C ARG A 208 17.05 9.48 -2.75
N ILE A 209 16.15 9.51 -3.74
CA ILE A 209 16.47 9.98 -5.10
C ILE A 209 16.51 11.51 -5.17
N TYR A 210 15.51 12.18 -4.60
CA TYR A 210 15.28 13.61 -4.79
C TYR A 210 15.91 14.49 -3.71
N GLY A 211 16.08 13.99 -2.48
CA GLY A 211 16.73 14.75 -1.40
C GLY A 211 18.12 15.29 -1.79
N PRO A 212 19.03 14.47 -2.36
CA PRO A 212 20.33 14.95 -2.82
C PRO A 212 20.27 15.97 -3.97
N GLN A 213 19.16 16.02 -4.71
CA GLN A 213 19.00 16.95 -5.84
C GLN A 213 18.85 18.40 -5.36
N VAL A 214 18.32 18.63 -4.15
CA VAL A 214 18.24 19.97 -3.53
C VAL A 214 19.64 20.55 -3.36
N VAL A 215 20.57 19.76 -2.83
CA VAL A 215 21.98 20.15 -2.65
C VAL A 215 22.64 20.41 -4.01
N THR A 216 22.36 19.56 -5.00
CA THR A 216 22.93 19.68 -6.35
C THR A 216 22.44 20.95 -7.03
N ALA A 217 21.15 21.27 -6.93
CA ALA A 217 20.57 22.50 -7.44
C ALA A 217 21.16 23.73 -6.73
N ALA A 218 21.34 23.67 -5.41
CA ALA A 218 21.95 24.75 -4.64
C ALA A 218 23.41 25.00 -5.05
N ARG A 219 24.20 23.94 -5.23
CA ARG A 219 25.59 24.03 -5.75
C ARG A 219 25.64 24.60 -7.16
N THR A 220 24.69 24.22 -8.02
CA THR A 220 24.59 24.74 -9.39
C THR A 220 24.32 26.25 -9.39
N LEU A 221 23.41 26.71 -8.54
CA LEU A 221 23.13 28.14 -8.37
C LEU A 221 24.34 28.90 -7.80
N ALA A 222 25.06 28.31 -6.84
CA ALA A 222 26.28 28.89 -6.28
C ALA A 222 27.39 29.04 -7.34
N ALA A 223 27.51 28.07 -8.26
CA ALA A 223 28.46 28.13 -9.39
C ALA A 223 28.04 29.15 -10.46
N HIS A 224 26.73 29.41 -10.60
CA HIS A 224 26.18 30.32 -11.61
C HIS A 224 25.16 31.33 -11.00
N PRO A 225 25.59 32.29 -10.15
CA PRO A 225 24.67 33.12 -9.36
C PRO A 225 23.78 34.08 -10.17
N SER A 226 24.12 34.33 -11.42
CA SER A 226 23.35 35.18 -12.34
C SER A 226 22.30 34.40 -13.16
N SER A 227 22.32 33.06 -13.13
CA SER A 227 21.45 32.22 -13.94
C SER A 227 20.03 32.18 -13.37
N ALA A 228 19.06 32.70 -14.13
CA ALA A 228 17.66 32.61 -13.78
C ALA A 228 17.17 31.15 -13.75
N ALA A 229 17.60 30.33 -14.70
CA ALA A 229 17.23 28.91 -14.79
C ALA A 229 17.76 28.09 -13.60
N ALA A 230 18.99 28.33 -13.14
CA ALA A 230 19.54 27.63 -11.98
C ALA A 230 18.76 27.92 -10.69
N ARG A 231 18.24 29.15 -10.58
CA ARG A 231 17.41 29.59 -9.45
C ARG A 231 16.02 28.97 -9.50
N GLU A 232 15.33 29.06 -10.64
CA GLU A 232 14.02 28.42 -10.81
C GLU A 232 14.09 26.91 -10.56
N ASN A 233 15.17 26.26 -11.02
CA ASN A 233 15.42 24.86 -10.75
C ASN A 233 15.56 24.57 -9.24
N LEU A 234 16.31 25.40 -8.50
CA LEU A 234 16.43 25.25 -7.05
C LEU A 234 15.07 25.43 -6.34
N ASP A 235 14.29 26.44 -6.72
CA ASP A 235 12.97 26.69 -6.14
C ASP A 235 12.05 25.46 -6.30
N VAL A 236 12.01 24.87 -7.50
CA VAL A 236 11.24 23.64 -7.77
C VAL A 236 11.70 22.46 -6.90
N PHE A 237 13.02 22.28 -6.74
CA PHE A 237 13.55 21.20 -5.89
C PHE A 237 13.24 21.43 -4.41
N VAL A 238 13.27 22.67 -3.94
CA VAL A 238 12.89 23.03 -2.55
C VAL A 238 11.40 22.77 -2.30
N ASP A 239 10.53 23.14 -3.24
CA ASP A 239 9.09 22.89 -3.14
C ASP A 239 8.77 21.38 -3.16
N MET A 240 9.39 20.62 -4.06
CA MET A 240 9.24 19.17 -4.12
C MET A 240 9.75 18.52 -2.83
N TRP A 241 10.88 18.98 -2.29
CA TRP A 241 11.42 18.51 -1.03
C TRP A 241 10.45 18.73 0.13
N ALA A 242 9.90 19.95 0.26
CA ALA A 242 8.89 20.25 1.27
C ALA A 242 7.64 19.35 1.13
N TRP A 243 7.22 19.07 -0.10
CA TRP A 243 6.10 18.15 -0.35
C TRP A 243 6.40 16.72 0.10
N LEU A 244 7.58 16.18 -0.25
CA LEU A 244 8.00 14.83 0.15
C LEU A 244 8.10 14.68 1.67
N LEU A 245 8.63 15.69 2.35
CA LEU A 245 8.72 15.72 3.81
C LEU A 245 7.34 15.73 4.47
N ALA A 246 6.44 16.58 3.97
CA ALA A 246 5.07 16.63 4.47
C ALA A 246 4.32 15.32 4.20
N ASP A 247 4.60 14.65 3.08
CA ASP A 247 4.02 13.35 2.74
C ASP A 247 4.49 12.25 3.69
N ALA A 248 5.80 12.17 3.96
CA ALA A 248 6.36 11.24 4.94
C ALA A 248 5.75 11.46 6.33
N ALA A 249 5.61 12.71 6.78
CA ALA A 249 5.01 13.05 8.07
C ALA A 249 3.51 12.66 8.14
N ARG A 250 2.74 12.91 7.07
CA ARG A 250 1.34 12.47 6.99
C ARG A 250 1.21 10.96 7.04
N LEU A 251 2.04 10.26 6.26
CA LEU A 251 2.04 8.81 6.18
C LEU A 251 2.41 8.17 7.53
N ALA A 252 3.39 8.72 8.23
CA ALA A 252 3.77 8.27 9.57
C ALA A 252 2.59 8.36 10.54
N LYS A 253 1.87 9.48 10.52
CA LYS A 253 0.68 9.67 11.34
C LYS A 253 -0.40 8.65 11.00
N GLU A 254 -0.75 8.50 9.72
CA GLU A 254 -1.75 7.53 9.27
C GLU A 254 -1.42 6.09 9.67
N LEU A 255 -0.15 5.69 9.49
CA LEU A 255 0.35 4.37 9.89
C LEU A 255 0.25 4.15 11.40
N LEU A 256 0.69 5.12 12.20
CA LEU A 256 0.72 5.00 13.65
C LEU A 256 -0.68 5.03 14.27
N ASP A 257 -1.58 5.87 13.75
CA ASP A 257 -2.98 5.92 14.17
C ASP A 257 -3.66 4.54 14.00
N LEU A 258 -3.34 3.82 12.91
CA LEU A 258 -3.83 2.45 12.68
C LEU A 258 -3.23 1.41 13.63
N THR A 259 -2.04 1.67 14.18
CA THR A 259 -1.43 0.78 15.20
C THR A 259 -1.95 1.04 16.61
N ASP A 260 -2.55 2.21 16.87
CA ASP A 260 -3.14 2.58 18.16
C ASP A 260 -4.50 1.89 18.42
N GLU A 261 -5.19 1.46 17.37
CA GLU A 261 -6.50 0.82 17.46
C GLU A 261 -6.42 -0.67 17.87
N ARG A 262 -6.11 -0.90 19.17
CA ARG A 262 -6.60 -1.98 20.06
C ARG A 262 -5.98 -1.81 21.46
N PRO A 263 -6.78 -1.62 22.54
CA PRO A 263 -7.70 -2.67 22.97
C PRO A 263 -9.04 -2.19 23.59
N ASP A 264 -9.93 -3.17 23.79
CA ASP A 264 -11.06 -3.16 24.73
C ASP A 264 -10.91 -2.19 25.91
N LYS A 265 -11.78 -1.18 25.95
CA LYS A 265 -12.34 -0.60 27.19
C LYS A 265 -13.55 0.24 26.84
N GLN A 266 -14.71 -0.41 26.82
CA GLN A 266 -15.95 0.23 27.28
C GLN A 266 -15.73 0.69 28.72
N GLN A 267 -15.21 1.90 28.91
CA GLN A 267 -15.21 2.55 30.21
C GLN A 267 -15.91 3.89 30.06
N TYR A 268 -17.21 3.87 30.37
CA TYR A 268 -17.99 5.04 30.69
C TYR A 268 -17.28 5.78 31.84
N SER A 269 -16.61 6.89 31.52
CA SER A 269 -16.24 7.89 32.51
C SER A 269 -17.00 9.17 32.19
N SER A 270 -17.96 9.46 33.05
CA SER A 270 -18.80 10.63 33.05
C SER A 270 -18.05 11.87 33.55
N LEU A 271 -18.38 13.02 32.93
CA LEU A 271 -18.36 14.42 33.44
C LEU A 271 -17.03 15.22 33.31
N PRO A 272 -17.08 16.56 33.09
CA PRO A 272 -18.16 17.50 33.45
C PRO A 272 -18.78 18.30 32.28
N ARG A 273 -20.08 18.62 32.39
CA ARG A 273 -20.70 19.74 31.64
C ARG A 273 -20.36 21.03 32.38
N PRO A 274 -19.91 22.09 31.69
CA PRO A 274 -20.83 23.21 31.40
C PRO A 274 -20.51 24.03 30.12
N GLY A 275 -21.52 24.73 29.59
CA GLY A 275 -21.29 26.04 28.92
C GLY A 275 -21.37 26.12 27.39
N LYS A 276 -22.58 26.47 26.92
CA LYS A 276 -23.01 27.23 25.73
C LYS A 276 -22.01 27.75 24.67
N HIS A 277 -22.44 27.55 23.41
CA HIS A 277 -22.12 28.17 22.11
C HIS A 277 -20.80 27.84 21.40
N GLY A 278 -20.97 27.40 20.14
CA GLY A 278 -19.92 27.16 19.16
C GLY A 278 -20.35 26.08 18.17
N THR A 279 -21.02 26.49 17.08
CA THR A 279 -21.33 25.64 15.93
C THR A 279 -20.04 25.06 15.37
N THR A 280 -19.74 23.82 15.74
CA THR A 280 -18.65 23.03 15.15
C THR A 280 -19.23 21.69 14.75
N THR A 281 -19.08 21.39 13.46
CA THR A 281 -19.39 20.12 12.81
C THR A 281 -18.64 18.99 13.53
N LYS A 282 -19.31 18.35 14.50
CA LYS A 282 -18.79 17.16 15.16
C LYS A 282 -18.71 16.01 14.13
N PRO A 283 -17.63 15.23 14.11
CA PRO A 283 -17.59 13.98 13.35
C PRO A 283 -18.76 13.10 13.76
N LEU A 284 -19.44 12.52 12.76
CA LEU A 284 -20.57 11.61 12.94
C LEU A 284 -20.11 10.43 13.81
N LYS A 285 -20.79 10.20 14.94
CA LYS A 285 -20.60 8.98 15.70
C LYS A 285 -20.98 7.80 14.81
N ALA A 286 -20.09 6.82 14.66
CA ALA A 286 -20.38 5.58 13.94
C ALA A 286 -21.66 4.92 14.51
N VAL A 287 -22.66 4.71 13.66
CA VAL A 287 -23.97 4.16 14.05
C VAL A 287 -24.05 2.71 13.60
N ARG A 288 -24.63 1.83 14.42
CA ARG A 288 -25.03 0.48 14.01
C ARG A 288 -26.48 0.49 13.56
N LEU A 289 -26.79 -0.25 12.49
CA LEU A 289 -28.17 -0.46 12.07
C LEU A 289 -28.92 -1.32 13.08
N ASP A 290 -30.21 -1.04 13.28
CA ASP A 290 -31.11 -1.96 13.98
C ASP A 290 -31.63 -3.08 13.06
N SER A 291 -32.36 -4.03 13.65
CA SER A 291 -32.90 -5.18 12.93
C SER A 291 -33.94 -4.80 11.86
N ASP A 292 -34.68 -3.70 12.04
CA ASP A 292 -35.72 -3.26 11.10
C ASP A 292 -35.10 -2.53 9.90
N GLU A 293 -34.05 -1.76 10.14
CA GLU A 293 -33.20 -1.12 9.14
C GLU A 293 -32.47 -2.18 8.29
N GLN A 294 -31.93 -3.23 8.91
CA GLN A 294 -31.30 -4.35 8.19
C GLN A 294 -32.29 -5.12 7.32
N ALA A 295 -33.51 -5.36 7.80
CA ALA A 295 -34.54 -6.05 7.03
C ALA A 295 -34.89 -5.33 5.71
N LYS A 296 -34.84 -3.99 5.71
CA LYS A 296 -35.14 -3.17 4.51
C LYS A 296 -34.09 -3.30 3.41
N ILE A 297 -32.82 -3.46 3.77
CA ILE A 297 -31.70 -3.59 2.81
C ILE A 297 -31.34 -5.04 2.49
N ALA A 298 -31.90 -6.02 3.22
CA ALA A 298 -31.58 -7.44 3.08
C ALA A 298 -31.88 -8.00 1.67
N LYS A 299 -32.91 -7.51 0.98
CA LYS A 299 -33.22 -7.92 -0.39
C LYS A 299 -32.11 -7.52 -1.35
N SER A 300 -31.70 -6.25 -1.32
CA SER A 300 -30.63 -5.71 -2.16
C SER A 300 -29.28 -6.36 -1.84
N GLY A 301 -29.02 -6.63 -0.55
CA GLY A 301 -27.85 -7.42 -0.14
C GLY A 301 -27.87 -8.83 -0.72
N LEU A 302 -29.01 -9.51 -0.75
CA LEU A 302 -29.11 -10.84 -1.34
C LEU A 302 -28.88 -10.81 -2.86
N GLU A 303 -29.42 -9.82 -3.57
CA GLU A 303 -29.12 -9.61 -5.00
C GLU A 303 -27.62 -9.39 -5.24
N MET A 304 -26.95 -8.62 -4.36
CA MET A 304 -25.50 -8.42 -4.40
C MET A 304 -24.72 -9.72 -4.18
N LYS A 305 -25.18 -10.60 -3.27
CA LYS A 305 -24.58 -11.93 -3.07
C LYS A 305 -24.71 -12.81 -4.32
N MET A 306 -25.87 -12.80 -4.98
CA MET A 306 -26.08 -13.58 -6.20
C MET A 306 -25.09 -13.15 -7.30
N MET A 307 -24.94 -11.85 -7.53
CA MET A 307 -23.97 -11.34 -8.50
C MET A 307 -22.51 -11.63 -8.11
N SER A 308 -22.19 -11.60 -6.81
CA SER A 308 -20.86 -11.99 -6.32
C SER A 308 -20.57 -13.45 -6.64
N SER A 309 -21.54 -14.34 -6.40
CA SER A 309 -21.42 -15.76 -6.72
C SER A 309 -21.35 -16.03 -8.23
N GLU A 310 -22.11 -15.30 -9.05
CA GLU A 310 -22.03 -15.37 -10.52
C GLU A 310 -20.64 -14.96 -11.01
N MET A 311 -20.10 -13.88 -10.47
CA MET A 311 -18.77 -13.40 -10.83
C MET A 311 -17.66 -14.36 -10.37
N ASP A 312 -17.78 -14.96 -9.19
CA ASP A 312 -16.85 -16.00 -8.73
C ASP A 312 -16.87 -17.20 -9.68
N ALA A 313 -18.07 -17.70 -10.00
CA ALA A 313 -18.24 -18.81 -10.95
C ALA A 313 -17.71 -18.46 -12.36
N GLU A 314 -17.88 -17.21 -12.80
CA GLU A 314 -17.31 -16.73 -14.07
C GLU A 314 -15.79 -16.74 -14.02
N THR A 315 -15.18 -16.26 -12.93
CA THR A 315 -13.72 -16.26 -12.78
C THR A 315 -13.11 -17.66 -12.68
N GLU A 316 -13.85 -18.66 -12.20
CA GLU A 316 -13.41 -20.06 -12.19
C GLU A 316 -13.31 -20.67 -13.58
N LYS A 317 -14.06 -20.17 -14.57
CA LYS A 317 -13.96 -20.63 -15.98
C LYS A 317 -12.63 -20.26 -16.63
N TRP A 318 -11.85 -19.35 -16.03
CA TRP A 318 -10.55 -18.89 -16.50
C TRP A 318 -9.37 -19.75 -15.97
N GLN A 319 -9.64 -20.94 -15.41
CA GLN A 319 -8.63 -21.80 -14.80
C GLN A 319 -7.49 -22.17 -15.78
N GLY A 320 -6.26 -21.76 -15.42
CA GLY A 320 -5.02 -21.91 -16.20
C GLY A 320 -4.15 -20.65 -16.26
N ALA A 321 -4.73 -19.46 -16.03
CA ALA A 321 -4.07 -18.14 -16.11
C ALA A 321 -4.09 -17.34 -14.79
N ASP A 322 -4.48 -17.97 -13.68
CA ASP A 322 -4.91 -17.33 -12.41
C ASP A 322 -3.82 -16.49 -11.72
N GLU A 323 -2.53 -16.79 -11.94
CA GLU A 323 -1.45 -16.04 -11.27
C GLU A 323 -1.12 -14.71 -11.96
N ASN A 324 -1.49 -14.52 -13.24
CA ASN A 324 -1.08 -13.37 -14.06
C ASN A 324 -2.23 -12.56 -14.69
N ASN A 325 -3.49 -12.97 -14.56
CA ASN A 325 -4.62 -12.22 -15.14
C ASN A 325 -5.16 -11.16 -14.15
N ASP A 326 -4.81 -9.90 -14.39
CA ASP A 326 -5.23 -8.80 -13.54
C ASP A 326 -6.76 -8.53 -13.59
N ILE A 327 -7.46 -8.86 -14.68
CA ILE A 327 -8.92 -8.73 -14.75
C ILE A 327 -9.58 -9.70 -13.76
N VAL A 328 -9.12 -10.96 -13.76
CA VAL A 328 -9.63 -12.00 -12.85
C VAL A 328 -9.34 -11.66 -11.38
N LYS A 329 -8.11 -11.21 -11.06
CA LYS A 329 -7.76 -10.78 -9.70
C LYS A 329 -8.67 -9.67 -9.20
N ARG A 330 -8.90 -8.65 -10.04
CA ARG A 330 -9.73 -7.49 -9.68
C ARG A 330 -11.20 -7.87 -9.56
N ALA A 331 -11.71 -8.74 -10.44
CA ALA A 331 -13.04 -9.32 -10.29
C ALA A 331 -13.17 -10.03 -8.94
N LYS A 332 -12.29 -11.00 -8.62
CA LYS A 332 -12.30 -11.72 -7.32
C LYS A 332 -12.25 -10.76 -6.11
N ASN A 333 -11.44 -9.72 -6.17
CA ASN A 333 -11.40 -8.68 -5.13
C ASN A 333 -12.74 -7.96 -4.97
N MET A 334 -13.36 -7.53 -6.08
CA MET A 334 -14.67 -6.88 -6.06
C MET A 334 -15.76 -7.83 -5.55
N SER A 335 -15.71 -9.13 -5.85
CA SER A 335 -16.63 -10.14 -5.32
C SER A 335 -16.55 -10.22 -3.79
N SER A 336 -15.32 -10.29 -3.27
CA SER A 336 -15.08 -10.33 -1.82
C SER A 336 -15.61 -9.07 -1.10
N MET A 337 -15.43 -7.90 -1.71
CA MET A 337 -15.94 -6.63 -1.16
C MET A 337 -17.48 -6.57 -1.18
N ALA A 338 -18.11 -6.95 -2.30
CA ALA A 338 -19.56 -7.03 -2.42
C ALA A 338 -20.16 -8.05 -1.42
N PHE A 339 -19.47 -9.18 -1.20
CA PHE A 339 -19.87 -10.16 -0.19
C PHE A 339 -19.80 -9.60 1.23
N ALA A 340 -18.75 -8.82 1.57
CA ALA A 340 -18.67 -8.16 2.87
C ALA A 340 -19.80 -7.14 3.08
N MET A 341 -20.20 -6.41 2.03
CA MET A 341 -21.34 -5.49 2.07
C MET A 341 -22.68 -6.24 2.18
N TYR A 342 -22.82 -7.42 1.58
CA TYR A 342 -23.94 -8.33 1.84
C TYR A 342 -24.00 -8.75 3.31
N GLN A 343 -22.88 -9.18 3.91
CA GLN A 343 -22.85 -9.59 5.33
C GLN A 343 -23.28 -8.44 6.25
N PHE A 344 -22.87 -7.20 5.93
CA PHE A 344 -23.34 -6.01 6.63
C PHE A 344 -24.88 -5.89 6.61
N THR A 345 -25.54 -6.16 5.47
CA THR A 345 -27.02 -6.12 5.39
C THR A 345 -27.70 -7.16 6.28
N LYS A 346 -26.97 -8.20 6.71
CA LYS A 346 -27.42 -9.24 7.65
C LYS A 346 -27.04 -8.95 9.10
N GLY A 347 -26.28 -7.88 9.36
CA GLY A 347 -25.70 -7.63 10.68
C GLY A 347 -24.56 -8.58 11.05
N GLU A 348 -23.95 -9.22 10.05
CA GLU A 348 -22.89 -10.21 10.21
C GLU A 348 -21.59 -9.72 9.55
N GLY A 349 -20.48 -10.41 9.82
CA GLY A 349 -19.20 -10.16 9.15
C GLY A 349 -18.37 -9.05 9.77
N ARG A 350 -17.45 -8.49 8.98
CA ARG A 350 -16.41 -7.56 9.47
C ARG A 350 -16.85 -6.09 9.53
N LEU A 351 -17.88 -5.73 8.78
CA LEU A 351 -18.41 -4.37 8.72
C LEU A 351 -19.49 -4.24 9.80
N ASN A 352 -19.23 -3.45 10.83
CA ASN A 352 -20.09 -3.37 12.01
C ASN A 352 -20.77 -2.01 12.16
N THR A 353 -20.34 -1.00 11.41
CA THR A 353 -20.87 0.36 11.46
C THR A 353 -21.21 0.89 10.07
N THR A 354 -22.09 1.90 10.00
CA THR A 354 -22.38 2.58 8.73
C THR A 354 -21.14 3.23 8.11
N GLN A 355 -20.17 3.65 8.93
CA GLN A 355 -18.89 4.19 8.46
C GLN A 355 -18.02 3.11 7.80
N ASP A 356 -18.03 1.88 8.34
CA ASP A 356 -17.31 0.75 7.74
C ASP A 356 -17.88 0.44 6.35
N LEU A 357 -19.20 0.50 6.20
CA LEU A 357 -19.88 0.32 4.91
C LEU A 357 -19.45 1.40 3.91
N PHE A 358 -19.45 2.68 4.33
CA PHE A 358 -19.04 3.79 3.48
C PHE A 358 -17.59 3.64 3.02
N THR A 359 -16.69 3.33 3.95
CA THR A 359 -15.27 3.08 3.65
C THR A 359 -15.12 1.89 2.69
N GLN A 360 -15.86 0.80 2.89
CA GLN A 360 -15.84 -0.36 2.01
C GLN A 360 -16.35 -0.02 0.59
N ALA A 361 -17.34 0.86 0.47
CA ALA A 361 -17.87 1.34 -0.80
C ALA A 361 -16.88 2.25 -1.54
N GLU A 362 -16.07 3.05 -0.84
CA GLU A 362 -14.97 3.81 -1.46
C GLU A 362 -13.94 2.86 -2.07
N TYR A 363 -13.49 1.85 -1.32
CA TYR A 363 -12.58 0.83 -1.83
C TYR A 363 -13.17 0.06 -3.02
N PHE A 364 -14.47 -0.25 -2.98
CA PHE A 364 -15.16 -0.92 -4.08
C PHE A 364 -15.14 -0.05 -5.36
N ALA A 365 -15.41 1.25 -5.22
CA ALA A 365 -15.37 2.21 -6.33
C ALA A 365 -13.95 2.39 -6.90
N GLU A 366 -12.92 2.41 -6.05
CA GLU A 366 -11.52 2.46 -6.49
C GLU A 366 -11.12 1.21 -7.27
N GLU A 367 -11.50 0.03 -6.80
CA GLU A 367 -11.17 -1.24 -7.46
C GLU A 367 -11.88 -1.35 -8.82
N ALA A 368 -13.14 -0.90 -8.90
CA ALA A 368 -13.89 -0.79 -10.15
C ALA A 368 -13.20 0.14 -11.17
N ASN A 369 -12.69 1.28 -10.72
CA ASN A 369 -11.95 2.21 -11.57
C ASN A 369 -10.62 1.60 -12.07
N ARG A 370 -9.94 0.82 -11.23
CA ARG A 370 -8.74 0.11 -11.66
C ARG A 370 -9.06 -1.01 -12.66
N LEU A 371 -10.14 -1.76 -12.47
CA LEU A 371 -10.63 -2.75 -13.43
C LEU A 371 -10.94 -2.08 -14.78
N TYR A 372 -11.65 -0.95 -14.77
CA TYR A 372 -11.96 -0.18 -15.97
C TYR A 372 -10.71 0.13 -16.80
N LYS A 373 -9.62 0.62 -16.17
CA LYS A 373 -8.37 0.96 -16.86
C LYS A 373 -7.75 -0.26 -17.55
N ILE A 374 -7.72 -1.40 -16.86
CA ILE A 374 -7.14 -2.65 -17.38
C ILE A 374 -7.98 -3.19 -18.53
N VAL A 375 -9.32 -3.22 -18.36
CA VAL A 375 -10.22 -3.68 -19.42
C VAL A 375 -10.18 -2.73 -20.62
N ARG A 376 -10.00 -1.43 -20.40
CA ARG A 376 -9.80 -0.48 -21.50
C ARG A 376 -8.54 -0.78 -22.30
N GLN A 377 -7.44 -1.10 -21.63
CA GLN A 377 -6.21 -1.53 -22.31
C GLN A 377 -6.41 -2.85 -23.06
N PHE A 378 -7.06 -3.84 -22.42
CA PHE A 378 -7.42 -5.10 -23.06
C PHE A 378 -8.26 -4.90 -24.32
N SER A 379 -9.22 -3.96 -24.30
CA SER A 379 -10.07 -3.66 -25.45
C SER A 379 -9.29 -3.25 -26.71
N TYR A 380 -8.07 -2.71 -26.58
CA TYR A 380 -7.22 -2.39 -27.73
C TYR A 380 -6.68 -3.64 -28.44
N GLN A 381 -6.53 -4.75 -27.72
CA GLN A 381 -6.08 -6.03 -28.27
C GLN A 381 -7.23 -6.83 -28.90
N VAL A 382 -8.48 -6.54 -28.52
CA VAL A 382 -9.66 -7.19 -29.09
C VAL A 382 -9.86 -6.72 -30.54
N PRO A 383 -9.93 -7.63 -31.53
CA PRO A 383 -10.27 -7.28 -32.91
C PRO A 383 -11.63 -6.58 -33.03
N ALA A 384 -11.78 -5.71 -34.03
CA ALA A 384 -13.05 -5.04 -34.29
C ALA A 384 -14.14 -6.06 -34.62
N GLY A 385 -15.28 -5.97 -33.92
CA GLY A 385 -16.39 -6.90 -34.07
C GLY A 385 -17.51 -6.62 -33.07
N THR A 386 -18.58 -7.40 -33.14
CA THR A 386 -19.77 -7.24 -32.29
C THR A 386 -19.47 -7.37 -30.80
N ILE A 387 -18.63 -8.35 -30.41
CA ILE A 387 -18.26 -8.61 -29.02
C ILE A 387 -17.43 -7.46 -28.43
N LYS A 388 -16.55 -6.84 -29.23
CA LYS A 388 -15.80 -5.64 -28.80
C LYS A 388 -16.75 -4.45 -28.56
N LYS A 389 -17.73 -4.27 -29.44
CA LYS A 389 -18.73 -3.20 -29.31
C LYS A 389 -19.55 -3.38 -28.04
N GLU A 390 -20.00 -4.61 -27.76
CA GLU A 390 -20.72 -4.98 -26.54
C GLU A 390 -19.87 -4.76 -25.28
N LEU A 391 -18.59 -5.18 -25.30
CA LEU A 391 -17.65 -4.94 -24.21
C LEU A 391 -17.53 -3.44 -23.90
N LEU A 392 -17.33 -2.61 -24.92
CA LEU A 392 -17.21 -1.16 -24.75
C LEU A 392 -18.52 -0.53 -24.26
N GLU A 393 -19.67 -1.03 -24.71
CA GLU A 393 -20.98 -0.53 -24.24
C GLU A 393 -21.19 -0.77 -22.73
N HIS A 394 -20.75 -1.92 -22.21
CA HIS A 394 -20.76 -2.18 -20.77
C HIS A 394 -19.67 -1.39 -20.05
N LEU A 395 -18.46 -1.34 -20.59
CA LEU A 395 -17.31 -0.69 -19.98
C LEU A 395 -17.51 0.83 -19.83
N ASP A 396 -18.10 1.49 -20.82
CA ASP A 396 -18.31 2.94 -20.81
C ASP A 396 -19.39 3.37 -19.78
N LYS A 397 -20.18 2.43 -19.25
CA LYS A 397 -21.11 2.68 -18.13
C LYS A 397 -20.41 2.69 -16.76
N VAL A 398 -19.25 2.03 -16.63
CA VAL A 398 -18.54 1.86 -15.34
C VAL A 398 -18.14 3.20 -14.71
N PRO A 399 -17.54 4.18 -15.42
CA PRO A 399 -17.15 5.46 -14.81
C PRO A 399 -18.33 6.20 -14.18
N THR A 400 -19.50 6.15 -14.81
CA THR A 400 -20.73 6.79 -14.30
C THR A 400 -21.17 6.18 -12.97
N TYR A 401 -21.24 4.85 -12.87
CA TYR A 401 -21.62 4.17 -11.64
C TYR A 401 -20.57 4.35 -10.53
N VAL A 402 -19.28 4.39 -10.87
CA VAL A 402 -18.20 4.72 -9.93
C VAL A 402 -18.38 6.13 -9.36
N GLN A 403 -18.65 7.12 -10.22
CA GLN A 403 -18.89 8.50 -9.79
C GLN A 403 -20.14 8.64 -8.93
N GLN A 404 -21.24 7.97 -9.30
CA GLN A 404 -22.47 7.93 -8.51
C GLN A 404 -22.21 7.39 -7.11
N LEU A 405 -21.57 6.22 -7.00
CA LEU A 405 -21.21 5.63 -5.71
C LEU A 405 -20.30 6.55 -4.88
N GLN A 406 -19.26 7.12 -5.49
CA GLN A 406 -18.35 8.04 -4.81
C GLN A 406 -19.04 9.31 -4.32
N PHE A 407 -19.98 9.87 -5.10
CA PHE A 407 -20.73 11.04 -4.70
C PHE A 407 -21.63 10.73 -3.50
N THR A 408 -22.40 9.63 -3.57
CA THR A 408 -23.26 9.19 -2.47
C THR A 408 -22.47 8.95 -1.19
N VAL A 409 -21.28 8.34 -1.27
CA VAL A 409 -20.45 8.08 -0.09
C VAL A 409 -19.84 9.36 0.51
N LYS A 410 -19.48 10.34 -0.33
CA LYS A 410 -18.91 11.62 0.13
C LYS A 410 -19.95 12.62 0.64
N GLU A 411 -21.22 12.43 0.31
CA GLU A 411 -22.29 13.34 0.73
C GLU A 411 -22.44 13.34 2.26
N PRO A 412 -22.31 14.50 2.93
CA PRO A 412 -22.47 14.58 4.38
C PRO A 412 -23.95 14.43 4.74
N THR A 413 -24.27 13.52 5.66
CA THR A 413 -25.64 13.29 6.14
C THR A 413 -25.72 13.47 7.65
N VAL A 414 -26.77 14.15 8.13
CA VAL A 414 -27.00 14.39 9.56
C VAL A 414 -28.34 13.79 9.98
N GLY A 415 -28.33 12.98 11.04
CA GLY A 415 -29.53 12.34 11.59
C GLY A 415 -29.72 10.90 11.13
N ARG A 416 -30.42 10.09 11.95
CA ARG A 416 -30.56 8.63 11.77
C ARG A 416 -31.24 8.26 10.45
N ALA A 417 -32.39 8.87 10.15
CA ALA A 417 -33.14 8.59 8.92
C ALA A 417 -32.35 8.93 7.65
N ALA A 418 -31.66 10.07 7.63
CA ALA A 418 -30.80 10.46 6.51
C ALA A 418 -29.59 9.53 6.35
N THR A 419 -28.98 9.11 7.47
CA THR A 419 -27.88 8.15 7.47
C THR A 419 -28.33 6.80 6.92
N PHE A 420 -29.51 6.32 7.31
CA PHE A 420 -30.08 5.08 6.78
C PHE A 420 -30.39 5.20 5.28
N SER A 421 -30.98 6.31 4.83
CA SER A 421 -31.22 6.57 3.41
C SER A 421 -29.92 6.50 2.59
N LYS A 422 -28.84 7.10 3.10
CA LYS A 422 -27.51 6.99 2.49
C LYS A 422 -26.99 5.55 2.46
N VAL A 423 -27.17 4.79 3.53
CA VAL A 423 -26.81 3.37 3.55
C VAL A 423 -27.54 2.57 2.47
N ASP A 424 -28.86 2.75 2.35
CA ASP A 424 -29.65 2.08 1.32
C ASP A 424 -29.15 2.45 -0.08
N ASN A 425 -28.94 3.75 -0.34
CA ASN A 425 -28.39 4.22 -1.61
C ASN A 425 -27.01 3.61 -1.90
N VAL A 426 -26.09 3.57 -0.93
CA VAL A 426 -24.77 2.94 -1.12
C VAL A 426 -24.87 1.46 -1.48
N ILE A 427 -25.78 0.72 -0.84
CA ILE A 427 -26.03 -0.70 -1.15
C ILE A 427 -26.59 -0.84 -2.58
N GLN A 428 -27.55 0.01 -2.98
CA GLN A 428 -28.11 0.00 -4.32
C GLN A 428 -27.06 0.37 -5.37
N GLU A 429 -26.32 1.46 -5.21
CA GLU A 429 -25.31 1.90 -6.17
C GLU A 429 -24.20 0.85 -6.35
N THR A 430 -23.76 0.23 -5.26
CA THR A 430 -22.80 -0.88 -5.30
C THR A 430 -23.37 -2.07 -6.09
N LYS A 431 -24.65 -2.39 -5.88
CA LYS A 431 -25.35 -3.46 -6.61
C LYS A 431 -25.38 -3.15 -8.12
N HIS A 432 -25.75 -1.94 -8.51
CA HIS A 432 -25.79 -1.55 -9.93
C HIS A 432 -24.40 -1.60 -10.57
N LEU A 433 -23.38 -1.09 -9.89
CA LEU A 433 -22.00 -1.15 -10.35
C LEU A 433 -21.53 -2.60 -10.52
N MET A 434 -21.80 -3.46 -9.53
CA MET A 434 -21.44 -4.88 -9.57
C MET A 434 -22.08 -5.62 -10.76
N ASN A 435 -23.34 -5.34 -11.07
CA ASN A 435 -24.03 -5.91 -12.23
C ASN A 435 -23.33 -5.57 -13.56
N VAL A 436 -22.92 -4.31 -13.72
CA VAL A 436 -22.20 -3.88 -14.92
C VAL A 436 -20.82 -4.52 -14.99
N ILE A 437 -20.11 -4.59 -13.86
CA ILE A 437 -18.79 -5.21 -13.75
C ILE A 437 -18.85 -6.69 -14.13
N SER A 438 -19.86 -7.43 -13.64
CA SER A 438 -20.08 -8.83 -14.00
C SER A 438 -20.18 -9.00 -15.51
N LYS A 439 -21.02 -8.19 -16.18
CA LYS A 439 -21.15 -8.21 -17.65
C LYS A 439 -19.84 -7.89 -18.36
N VAL A 440 -19.10 -6.88 -17.89
CA VAL A 440 -17.78 -6.53 -18.46
C VAL A 440 -16.83 -7.72 -18.39
N VAL A 441 -16.75 -8.39 -17.24
CA VAL A 441 -15.86 -9.55 -17.04
C VAL A 441 -16.28 -10.74 -17.92
N THR A 442 -17.57 -11.04 -17.99
CA THR A 442 -18.10 -12.09 -18.89
C THR A 442 -17.76 -11.80 -20.36
N THR A 443 -17.99 -10.57 -20.84
CA THR A 443 -17.65 -10.22 -22.23
C THR A 443 -16.13 -10.23 -22.47
N CYS A 444 -15.31 -9.95 -21.46
CA CYS A 444 -13.86 -10.13 -21.56
C CYS A 444 -13.47 -11.59 -21.77
N PHE A 445 -14.17 -12.53 -21.13
CA PHE A 445 -13.95 -13.97 -21.29
C PHE A 445 -14.29 -14.43 -22.70
N ASP A 446 -15.44 -14.00 -23.21
CA ASP A 446 -15.86 -14.31 -24.58
C ASP A 446 -14.86 -13.77 -25.61
N CYS A 447 -14.34 -12.56 -25.39
CA CYS A 447 -13.28 -11.98 -26.22
C CYS A 447 -12.00 -12.82 -26.17
N ALA A 448 -11.56 -13.17 -24.95
CA ALA A 448 -10.34 -13.95 -24.73
C ALA A 448 -10.41 -15.32 -25.42
N ASN A 449 -11.51 -16.04 -25.23
CA ASN A 449 -11.71 -17.38 -25.81
C ASN A 449 -11.84 -17.34 -27.33
N LYS A 450 -12.58 -16.37 -27.87
CA LYS A 450 -12.82 -16.28 -29.32
C LYS A 450 -11.54 -15.96 -30.09
N TYR A 451 -10.71 -15.06 -29.56
CA TYR A 451 -9.53 -14.56 -30.25
C TYR A 451 -8.21 -15.13 -29.72
N LYS A 452 -8.25 -16.03 -28.73
CA LYS A 452 -7.09 -16.64 -28.07
C LYS A 452 -6.07 -15.58 -27.61
N LEU A 453 -6.57 -14.52 -27.00
CA LEU A 453 -5.73 -13.41 -26.51
C LEU A 453 -5.05 -13.83 -25.21
N ASP A 454 -3.73 -13.63 -25.13
CA ASP A 454 -2.95 -13.89 -23.93
C ASP A 454 -2.77 -12.58 -23.12
N PHE A 455 -2.88 -12.68 -21.80
CA PHE A 455 -2.90 -11.55 -20.87
C PHE A 455 -1.52 -11.22 -20.29
N THR A 456 -0.49 -11.97 -20.65
CA THR A 456 0.88 -11.76 -20.18
C THR A 456 1.50 -10.51 -20.82
N GLY A 457 1.37 -9.35 -20.16
CA GLY A 457 2.11 -8.14 -20.56
C GLY A 457 1.46 -6.78 -20.30
N LEU A 458 0.25 -6.73 -19.72
CA LEU A 458 -0.44 -5.45 -19.47
C LEU A 458 -0.01 -4.72 -18.18
N SER A 459 0.90 -5.29 -17.39
CA SER A 459 1.53 -4.56 -16.29
C SER A 459 2.33 -3.38 -16.85
N ALA A 460 2.16 -2.19 -16.28
CA ALA A 460 2.74 -0.91 -16.72
C ALA A 460 4.30 -0.84 -16.77
N ALA A 461 5.01 -1.96 -16.57
CA ALA A 461 6.46 -2.09 -16.71
C ALA A 461 6.93 -2.53 -18.12
N GLY A 462 6.01 -2.78 -19.07
CA GLY A 462 6.33 -3.38 -20.37
C GLY A 462 6.37 -2.44 -21.60
N ALA A 463 6.15 -1.13 -21.45
CA ALA A 463 6.21 -0.19 -22.57
C ALA A 463 7.66 0.17 -22.92
N GLY A 464 8.38 -0.78 -23.52
CA GLY A 464 9.75 -0.52 -23.96
C GLY A 464 10.58 -1.76 -24.21
N ARG A 465 10.08 -2.76 -24.94
CA ARG A 465 10.93 -3.78 -25.58
C ARG A 465 10.17 -4.60 -26.63
N GLY A 466 10.59 -4.41 -27.88
CA GLY A 466 10.64 -5.50 -28.87
C GLY A 466 9.42 -5.73 -29.74
N SER A 467 9.40 -5.10 -30.91
CA SER A 467 8.92 -5.75 -32.14
C SER A 467 9.87 -5.38 -33.29
N ALA A 468 11.09 -5.92 -33.24
CA ALA A 468 11.83 -6.18 -34.47
C ALA A 468 11.31 -7.53 -34.98
N ARG A 469 10.42 -7.48 -35.98
CA ARG A 469 10.00 -8.66 -36.73
C ARG A 469 10.99 -8.90 -37.85
N ASP A 470 11.41 -10.17 -37.95
CA ASP A 470 12.07 -10.76 -39.11
C ASP A 470 11.32 -10.43 -40.41
N GLU A 471 12.05 -9.93 -41.39
CA GLU A 471 11.73 -10.12 -42.80
C GLU A 471 12.99 -10.64 -43.50
N GLU A 472 12.94 -11.91 -43.92
CA GLU A 472 13.87 -12.48 -44.89
C GLU A 472 13.14 -12.72 -46.21
N ALA A 473 13.89 -12.44 -47.29
CA ALA A 473 13.71 -12.83 -48.69
C ALA A 473 12.68 -12.08 -49.56
N ALA A 474 13.16 -11.23 -50.49
CA ALA A 474 13.67 -11.70 -51.79
C ALA A 474 14.02 -10.54 -52.75
N GLY A 475 15.21 -10.63 -53.37
CA GLY A 475 15.41 -10.33 -54.79
C GLY A 475 15.87 -8.92 -55.19
N GLY A 476 17.04 -8.82 -55.81
CA GLY A 476 17.36 -7.72 -56.72
C GLY A 476 18.83 -7.30 -56.74
N ALA A 477 19.62 -7.93 -57.60
CA ALA A 477 21.01 -7.58 -57.86
C ALA A 477 21.14 -6.38 -58.83
N CYS A 478 21.93 -5.38 -58.46
CA CYS A 478 22.80 -4.50 -59.26
C CYS A 478 23.29 -3.40 -58.29
N GLY A 479 24.53 -2.91 -58.23
CA GLY A 479 25.51 -2.63 -59.27
C GLY A 479 25.86 -1.15 -59.17
N ASP A 480 27.15 -0.86 -58.91
CA ASP A 480 27.86 0.41 -59.11
C ASP A 480 27.99 1.48 -58.00
N ALA A 481 29.21 1.46 -57.42
CA ALA A 481 30.16 2.54 -57.14
C ALA A 481 29.84 3.99 -57.61
N LYS A 482 29.91 4.98 -56.70
CA LYS A 482 31.07 5.84 -56.35
C LYS A 482 30.63 7.07 -55.51
N PRO A 483 31.57 7.75 -54.81
CA PRO A 483 31.28 8.76 -53.79
C PRO A 483 31.36 10.20 -54.32
N GLY A 484 30.76 11.14 -53.59
CA GLY A 484 30.96 12.58 -53.82
C GLY A 484 30.52 13.39 -52.60
N GLY A 485 31.48 13.98 -51.89
CA GLY A 485 31.21 15.01 -50.89
C GLY A 485 31.02 16.38 -51.53
N SER A 486 30.38 17.30 -50.80
CA SER A 486 30.95 18.60 -50.47
C SER A 486 29.98 19.41 -49.62
N SER A 487 30.59 20.03 -48.62
CA SER A 487 30.23 21.15 -47.76
C SER A 487 29.30 22.24 -48.33
N SER A 488 28.56 22.83 -47.38
CA SER A 488 28.30 24.27 -47.18
C SER A 488 27.97 25.14 -48.39
N ASP A 489 26.83 25.83 -48.36
CA ASP A 489 26.88 27.25 -47.98
C ASP A 489 25.50 27.84 -47.63
N THR A 490 25.63 29.03 -47.04
CA THR A 490 24.71 29.87 -46.32
C THR A 490 23.93 30.81 -47.26
N ALA A 491 22.85 31.39 -46.73
CA ALA A 491 22.13 32.60 -47.19
C ALA A 491 21.05 32.47 -48.28
N MET A 492 19.77 32.51 -47.84
CA MET A 492 18.94 33.72 -47.87
C MET A 492 17.90 33.68 -46.77
#